data_AF-A0A0G0IZ94-F1
#
_entry.id   AF-A0A0G0IZ94-F1
#
_cell.length_a   1.000
_cell.length_b   1.000
_cell.length_c   1.000
_cell.angle_alpha   90.00
_cell.angle_beta   90.00
_cell.angle_gamma   90.00
#
_symmetry.space_group_name_H-M   'P 1'
#
loop_
_entity.id
_entity.type
_entity.pdbx_description
1 polymer ?
#
loop_
_entity_poly.entity_id
_entity_poly.type
_entity_poly.pdbx_seq_one_letter_code
_entity_poly.pdbx_strand_id
1 'polypeptide(L)'
;MVSASKIRKYSTGLFFDALPKDAVLALKKCSEIDFFSQGNWYLAGGTALALQSGHRRSYDLDFFTENKFFDEKKSEEILSGKGEWVTNAMSKGTIFGTIFKTKISLISYPAFKPAEKMYNLGTVCLLTPPDIAVMKIIAISQRGKKRDFFDLYWICQNVESLYESILKVNKQYLINQNFTHILKSLVYFEDAETDPDPEIYFKPKKL
;
A
#
# COMPACT_ATOMS: atom_id res chain seq x y z
N MET A 1 -21.98 4.09 -11.23
CA MET A 1 -21.45 3.75 -9.89
C MET A 1 -21.17 2.26 -9.85
N VAL A 2 -19.91 1.88 -9.64
CA VAL A 2 -19.54 0.50 -9.38
C VAL A 2 -20.10 0.14 -8.00
N SER A 3 -21.03 -0.81 -7.92
CA SER A 3 -21.54 -1.27 -6.63
C SER A 3 -20.45 -2.11 -5.96
N ALA A 4 -19.79 -1.54 -4.95
CA ALA A 4 -18.99 -2.33 -4.02
C ALA A 4 -19.90 -3.39 -3.40
N SER A 5 -19.51 -4.66 -3.52
CA SER A 5 -20.04 -5.71 -2.66
C SER A 5 -19.76 -5.31 -1.21
N LYS A 6 -20.75 -5.51 -0.33
CA LYS A 6 -20.78 -4.85 0.98
C LYS A 6 -19.77 -5.48 1.93
N ILE A 7 -18.53 -4.99 1.92
CA ILE A 7 -17.69 -5.05 3.12
C ILE A 7 -18.26 -4.06 4.14
N ARG A 8 -18.28 -4.45 5.42
CA ARG A 8 -18.75 -3.59 6.49
C ARG A 8 -17.77 -2.44 6.72
N LYS A 9 -18.29 -1.21 6.70
CA LYS A 9 -17.59 -0.01 7.15
C LYS A 9 -17.75 0.11 8.67
N TYR A 10 -16.64 0.25 9.40
CA TYR A 10 -16.64 0.37 10.85
C TYR A 10 -16.82 1.82 11.32
N SER A 11 -16.93 2.07 12.62
CA SER A 11 -17.12 3.41 13.20
C SER A 11 -16.01 4.41 12.85
N THR A 12 -14.80 3.90 12.55
CA THR A 12 -13.67 4.69 12.04
C THR A 12 -13.81 5.09 10.56
N GLY A 13 -14.80 4.56 9.86
CA GLY A 13 -14.95 4.72 8.42
C GLY A 13 -14.05 3.80 7.58
N LEU A 14 -13.28 2.90 8.20
CA LEU A 14 -12.42 1.93 7.51
C LEU A 14 -13.09 0.56 7.36
N PHE A 15 -12.61 -0.23 6.41
CA PHE A 15 -13.08 -1.57 6.03
C PHE A 15 -12.13 -2.65 6.56
N PHE A 16 -12.10 -2.89 7.87
CA PHE A 16 -11.22 -3.92 8.47
C PHE A 16 -11.54 -5.35 7.98
N ASP A 17 -12.76 -5.61 7.54
CA ASP A 17 -13.17 -6.89 6.95
C ASP A 17 -12.50 -7.17 5.59
N ALA A 18 -11.86 -6.16 4.98
CA ALA A 18 -11.01 -6.34 3.81
C ALA A 18 -9.67 -7.03 4.13
N LEU A 19 -9.36 -7.21 5.41
CA LEU A 19 -8.15 -7.87 5.89
C LEU A 19 -8.49 -9.17 6.63
N PRO A 20 -7.63 -10.20 6.54
CA PRO A 20 -7.67 -11.34 7.46
C PRO A 20 -7.55 -10.91 8.93
N LYS A 21 -8.09 -11.72 9.85
CA LYS A 21 -8.05 -11.46 11.30
C LYS A 21 -6.63 -11.14 11.80
N ASP A 22 -5.67 -11.95 11.39
CA ASP A 22 -4.25 -11.80 11.74
C ASP A 22 -3.69 -10.43 11.29
N ALA A 23 -4.06 -9.96 10.09
CA ALA A 23 -3.63 -8.66 9.58
C ALA A 23 -4.31 -7.49 10.31
N VAL A 24 -5.56 -7.65 10.74
CA VAL A 24 -6.23 -6.67 11.61
C VAL A 24 -5.54 -6.57 12.96
N LEU A 25 -5.17 -7.70 13.57
CA LEU A 25 -4.44 -7.74 14.85
C LEU A 25 -3.06 -7.11 14.71
N ALA A 26 -2.32 -7.44 13.65
CA ALA A 26 -1.02 -6.86 13.36
C ALA A 26 -1.11 -5.34 13.16
N LEU A 27 -2.07 -4.86 12.36
CA LEU A 27 -2.28 -3.43 12.14
C LEU A 27 -2.63 -2.70 13.44
N LYS A 28 -3.52 -3.27 14.27
CA LYS A 28 -3.86 -2.70 15.57
C LYS A 28 -2.63 -2.60 16.46
N LYS A 29 -1.82 -3.66 16.54
CA LYS A 29 -0.57 -3.66 17.29
C LYS A 29 0.40 -2.58 16.77
N CYS A 30 0.57 -2.45 15.45
CA CYS A 30 1.39 -1.39 14.87
C CYS A 30 0.89 0.00 15.25
N SER A 31 -0.42 0.22 15.24
CA SER A 31 -1.04 1.51 15.60
C SER A 31 -0.88 1.94 17.06
N GLU A 32 -0.37 1.05 17.92
CA GLU A 32 -0.10 1.30 19.34
C GLU A 32 1.40 1.49 19.62
N ILE A 33 2.28 1.36 18.62
CA ILE A 33 3.73 1.46 18.78
C ILE A 33 4.20 2.81 18.24
N ASP A 34 4.80 3.64 19.11
CA ASP A 34 5.29 4.99 18.77
C ASP A 34 6.42 4.99 17.71
N PHE A 35 7.06 3.84 17.47
CA PHE A 35 8.02 3.65 16.38
C PHE A 35 7.48 4.17 15.04
N PHE A 36 6.21 3.88 14.73
CA PHE A 36 5.60 4.26 13.46
C PHE A 36 5.46 5.78 13.32
N SER A 37 4.99 6.47 14.36
CA SER A 37 4.82 7.93 14.33
C SER A 37 6.18 8.65 14.41
N GLN A 38 7.11 8.19 15.25
CA GLN A 38 8.44 8.79 15.38
C GLN A 38 9.30 8.63 14.11
N GLY A 39 9.14 7.54 13.38
CA GLY A 39 9.84 7.27 12.11
C GLY A 39 9.15 7.83 10.88
N ASN A 40 8.02 8.56 11.03
CA ASN A 40 7.17 9.03 9.93
C ASN A 40 6.78 7.91 8.96
N TRP A 41 6.44 6.74 9.52
CA TRP A 41 6.02 5.58 8.75
C TRP A 41 4.56 5.70 8.32
N TYR A 42 4.30 5.33 7.07
CA TYR A 42 2.95 5.26 6.54
C TYR A 42 2.69 3.93 5.84
N LEU A 43 1.51 3.37 6.08
CA LEU A 43 1.00 2.21 5.37
C LEU A 43 0.54 2.65 3.98
N ALA A 44 1.02 1.98 2.94
CA ALA A 44 0.64 2.27 1.57
C ALA A 44 0.22 1.00 0.81
N GLY A 45 0.24 1.08 -0.52
CA GLY A 45 -0.02 -0.05 -1.39
C GLY A 45 -1.44 -0.61 -1.28
N GLY A 46 -1.55 -1.91 -1.53
CA GLY A 46 -2.85 -2.59 -1.64
C GLY A 46 -3.66 -2.59 -0.35
N THR A 47 -2.99 -2.68 0.79
CA THR A 47 -3.65 -2.79 2.10
C THR A 47 -4.17 -1.44 2.58
N ALA A 48 -3.40 -0.36 2.41
CA ALA A 48 -3.91 0.99 2.70
C ALA A 48 -5.15 1.31 1.85
N LEU A 49 -5.15 0.94 0.57
CA LEU A 49 -6.31 1.13 -0.30
C LEU A 49 -7.49 0.22 0.13
N ALA A 50 -7.23 -1.06 0.41
CA ALA A 50 -8.26 -2.01 0.84
C ALA A 50 -8.96 -1.56 2.13
N LEU A 51 -8.22 -1.04 3.11
CA LEU A 51 -8.77 -0.48 4.34
C LEU A 51 -9.65 0.75 4.10
N GLN A 52 -9.26 1.62 3.16
CA GLN A 52 -9.99 2.88 2.92
C GLN A 52 -11.21 2.69 2.01
N SER A 53 -11.20 1.69 1.13
CA SER A 53 -12.26 1.53 0.13
C SER A 53 -13.02 0.21 0.19
N GLY A 54 -12.49 -0.81 0.84
CA GLY A 54 -13.09 -2.14 0.84
C GLY A 54 -13.22 -2.73 -0.56
N HIS A 55 -12.32 -2.41 -1.48
CA HIS A 55 -12.42 -2.83 -2.87
C HIS A 55 -11.95 -4.28 -3.12
N ARG A 56 -11.02 -4.81 -2.33
CA ARG A 56 -10.57 -6.21 -2.43
C ARG A 56 -9.97 -6.69 -1.11
N ARG A 57 -9.71 -7.99 -0.99
CA ARG A 57 -8.96 -8.55 0.12
C ARG A 57 -7.47 -8.23 -0.01
N SER A 58 -6.83 -7.88 1.10
CA SER A 58 -5.38 -7.67 1.18
C SER A 58 -4.79 -8.36 2.43
N TYR A 59 -3.52 -8.77 2.35
CA TYR A 59 -2.95 -9.74 3.29
C TYR A 59 -1.73 -9.20 4.05
N ASP A 60 -0.89 -8.39 3.40
CA ASP A 60 0.39 -7.91 3.91
C ASP A 60 0.29 -6.46 4.42
N LEU A 61 1.22 -6.00 5.25
CA LEU A 61 1.33 -4.59 5.65
C LEU A 61 2.64 -4.00 5.14
N ASP A 62 2.56 -3.11 4.15
CA ASP A 62 3.74 -2.45 3.59
C ASP A 62 3.84 -1.00 4.11
N PHE A 63 4.77 -0.77 5.02
CA PHE A 63 5.07 0.55 5.54
C PHE A 63 6.28 1.17 4.84
N PHE A 64 6.16 2.45 4.55
CA PHE A 64 7.17 3.24 3.88
C PHE A 64 7.51 4.47 4.72
N THR A 65 8.72 4.98 4.55
CA THR A 65 9.15 6.26 5.12
C THR A 65 9.91 7.05 4.06
N GLU A 66 9.79 8.38 4.10
CA GLU A 66 10.59 9.27 3.25
C GLU A 66 12.06 9.36 3.73
N ASN A 67 12.35 8.86 4.93
CA ASN A 67 13.69 8.84 5.49
C ASN A 67 14.59 7.93 4.66
N LYS A 68 15.60 8.53 4.01
CA LYS A 68 16.56 7.80 3.18
C LYS A 68 17.31 6.71 3.96
N PHE A 69 17.54 6.93 5.24
CA PHE A 69 18.22 6.01 6.13
C PHE A 69 17.42 5.88 7.43
N PHE A 70 17.34 4.66 7.94
CA PHE A 70 16.89 4.35 9.30
C PHE A 70 17.79 3.22 9.83
N ASP A 71 17.92 3.13 11.15
CA ASP A 71 18.74 2.08 11.77
C ASP A 71 17.94 0.78 11.82
N GLU A 72 18.27 -0.16 10.94
CA GLU A 72 17.50 -1.38 10.78
C GLU A 72 17.56 -2.28 12.03
N LYS A 73 18.75 -2.38 12.65
CA LYS A 73 18.94 -3.19 13.87
C LYS A 73 18.18 -2.59 15.05
N LYS A 74 18.29 -1.28 15.25
CA LYS A 74 17.53 -0.59 16.29
C LYS A 74 16.02 -0.70 16.07
N SER A 75 15.57 -0.66 14.82
CA SER A 75 14.15 -0.86 14.49
C SER A 75 13.68 -2.27 14.84
N GLU A 76 14.46 -3.30 14.49
CA GLU A 76 14.22 -4.68 14.91
C GLU A 76 14.17 -4.83 16.42
N GLU A 77 15.11 -4.24 17.16
CA GLU A 77 15.15 -4.28 18.63
C GLU A 77 13.89 -3.65 19.25
N ILE A 78 13.47 -2.47 18.75
CA ILE A 78 12.26 -1.78 19.22
C ILE A 78 11.02 -2.64 18.96
N LEU A 79 10.87 -3.18 17.76
CA LEU A 79 9.70 -3.96 17.36
C LEU A 79 9.63 -5.29 18.13
N SER A 80 10.77 -5.97 18.29
CA SER A 80 10.89 -7.21 19.07
C SER A 80 10.57 -6.96 20.55
N GLY A 81 11.05 -5.84 21.10
CA GLY A 81 10.81 -5.45 22.49
C GLY A 81 9.36 -5.07 22.81
N LYS A 82 8.55 -4.72 21.81
CA LYS A 82 7.10 -4.47 21.95
C LYS A 82 6.25 -5.73 21.75
N GLY A 83 6.89 -6.86 21.47
CA GLY A 83 6.31 -8.20 21.37
C GLY A 83 5.77 -8.52 19.98
N GLU A 84 5.97 -9.78 19.58
CA GLU A 84 5.44 -10.47 18.38
C GLU A 84 6.12 -10.22 17.04
N TRP A 85 7.07 -9.31 16.97
CA TRP A 85 7.90 -9.16 15.78
C TRP A 85 8.85 -10.34 15.60
N VAL A 86 8.89 -10.90 14.38
CA VAL A 86 9.90 -11.86 13.95
C VAL A 86 10.50 -11.40 12.63
N THR A 87 11.79 -11.08 12.62
CA THR A 87 12.51 -10.70 11.40
C THR A 87 12.69 -11.91 10.48
N ASN A 88 12.31 -11.75 9.22
CA ASN A 88 12.53 -12.75 8.17
C ASN A 88 13.76 -12.41 7.32
N ALA A 89 13.97 -11.12 7.02
CA ALA A 89 15.11 -10.65 6.27
C ALA A 89 15.38 -9.18 6.57
N MET A 90 16.66 -8.78 6.54
CA MET A 90 17.09 -7.41 6.78
C MET A 90 18.16 -7.06 5.76
N SER A 91 18.00 -5.90 5.12
CA SER A 91 18.97 -5.33 4.19
C SER A 91 18.96 -3.81 4.30
N LYS A 92 19.95 -3.14 3.71
CA LYS A 92 20.01 -1.67 3.74
C LYS A 92 18.73 -1.04 3.20
N GLY A 93 18.06 -0.24 4.03
CA GLY A 93 16.81 0.45 3.72
C GLY A 93 15.58 -0.45 3.74
N THR A 94 15.66 -1.71 4.18
CA THR A 94 14.49 -2.60 4.21
C THR A 94 14.56 -3.65 5.31
N ILE A 95 13.48 -3.78 6.07
CA ILE A 95 13.26 -4.93 6.98
C ILE A 95 11.98 -5.64 6.57
N PHE A 96 12.07 -6.96 6.45
CA PHE A 96 10.92 -7.85 6.34
C PHE A 96 10.77 -8.63 7.63
N GLY A 97 9.56 -8.67 8.15
CA GLY A 97 9.22 -9.47 9.31
C GLY A 97 7.77 -9.86 9.35
N THR A 98 7.36 -10.42 10.48
CA THR A 98 5.98 -10.82 10.73
C THR A 98 5.52 -10.40 12.11
N ILE A 99 4.23 -10.07 12.22
CA ILE A 99 3.48 -9.92 13.48
C ILE A 99 2.17 -10.69 13.31
N PHE A 100 1.76 -11.52 14.28
CA PHE A 100 0.57 -12.39 14.16
C PHE A 100 0.47 -13.18 12.84
N LYS A 101 1.59 -13.64 12.25
CA LYS A 101 1.67 -14.30 10.91
C LYS A 101 1.42 -13.39 9.70
N THR A 102 1.10 -12.12 9.90
CA THR A 102 1.01 -11.14 8.82
C THR A 102 2.40 -10.64 8.46
N LYS A 103 2.73 -10.70 7.17
CA LYS A 103 3.98 -10.14 6.64
C LYS A 103 3.94 -8.62 6.75
N ILE A 104 5.04 -8.07 7.22
CA ILE A 104 5.26 -6.64 7.35
C ILE A 104 6.56 -6.28 6.64
N SER A 105 6.48 -5.25 5.80
CA SER A 105 7.63 -4.63 5.14
C SER A 105 7.84 -3.23 5.72
N LEU A 106 9.07 -2.91 6.11
CA LEU A 106 9.50 -1.55 6.47
C LEU A 106 10.51 -1.09 5.43
N ILE A 107 10.14 -0.11 4.60
CA ILE A 107 10.91 0.28 3.42
C ILE A 107 11.26 1.77 3.45
N SER A 108 12.55 2.08 3.34
CA SER A 108 13.04 3.42 3.02
C SER A 108 12.67 3.76 1.58
N TYR A 109 11.88 4.81 1.38
CA TYR A 109 11.33 5.18 0.09
C TYR A 109 11.43 6.70 -0.19
N PRO A 110 12.66 7.27 -0.16
CA PRO A 110 12.88 8.72 -0.25
C PRO A 110 12.58 9.30 -1.64
N ALA A 111 12.49 8.45 -2.67
CA ALA A 111 12.26 8.86 -4.04
C ALA A 111 10.82 9.32 -4.29
N PHE A 112 9.88 8.99 -3.39
CA PHE A 112 8.47 9.35 -3.48
C PHE A 112 8.09 10.32 -2.37
N LYS A 113 7.23 11.29 -2.72
CA LYS A 113 6.69 12.31 -1.81
C LYS A 113 5.16 12.25 -1.82
N PRO A 114 4.52 11.86 -0.70
CA PRO A 114 3.08 12.00 -0.54
C PRO A 114 2.67 13.46 -0.78
N ALA A 115 1.59 13.68 -1.53
CA ALA A 115 1.11 15.01 -1.87
C ALA A 115 -0.04 15.45 -0.96
N GLU A 116 -0.75 14.49 -0.35
CA GLU A 116 -1.96 14.74 0.42
C GLU A 116 -1.78 14.42 1.90
N LYS A 117 -2.63 15.03 2.73
CA LYS A 117 -2.66 14.72 4.16
C LYS A 117 -3.18 13.29 4.37
N MET A 118 -2.33 12.46 4.97
CA MET A 118 -2.63 11.07 5.29
C MET A 118 -3.70 10.93 6.40
N TYR A 119 -4.37 9.79 6.41
CA TYR A 119 -5.34 9.44 7.45
C TYR A 119 -4.62 8.79 8.64
N ASN A 120 -4.84 9.29 9.86
CA ASN A 120 -4.21 8.75 11.05
C ASN A 120 -5.03 7.58 11.64
N LEU A 121 -4.37 6.46 11.87
CA LEU A 121 -4.88 5.30 12.59
C LEU A 121 -3.91 4.99 13.74
N GLY A 122 -4.16 5.60 14.91
CA GLY A 122 -3.22 5.54 16.04
C GLY A 122 -1.89 6.20 15.67
N THR A 123 -0.79 5.48 15.87
CA THR A 123 0.57 5.91 15.48
C THR A 123 0.90 5.68 14.00
N VAL A 124 0.03 5.00 13.25
CA VAL A 124 0.21 4.69 11.83
C VAL A 124 -0.54 5.70 10.97
N CYS A 125 0.10 6.17 9.89
CA CYS A 125 -0.55 6.95 8.84
C CYS A 125 -0.96 6.05 7.66
N LEU A 126 -2.09 6.32 7.02
CA LEU A 126 -2.52 5.66 5.78
C LEU A 126 -2.32 6.62 4.61
N LEU A 127 -1.59 6.16 3.58
CA LEU A 127 -1.43 6.90 2.34
C LEU A 127 -2.76 7.07 1.62
N THR A 128 -3.00 8.22 0.99
CA THR A 128 -4.29 8.49 0.35
C THR A 128 -4.45 7.71 -0.96
N PRO A 129 -5.69 7.41 -1.40
CA PRO A 129 -5.91 6.71 -2.67
C PRO A 129 -5.28 7.39 -3.89
N PRO A 130 -5.30 8.73 -4.06
CA PRO A 130 -4.58 9.40 -5.15
C PRO A 130 -3.07 9.15 -5.15
N ASP A 131 -2.42 9.24 -3.98
CA ASP A 131 -1.00 8.95 -3.83
C ASP A 131 -0.69 7.46 -4.10
N ILE A 132 -1.59 6.56 -3.69
CA ILE A 132 -1.49 5.13 -4.00
C ILE A 132 -1.59 4.89 -5.52
N ALA A 133 -2.42 5.62 -6.27
CA ALA A 133 -2.48 5.46 -7.74
C ALA A 133 -1.13 5.73 -8.39
N VAL A 134 -0.42 6.76 -7.93
CA VAL A 134 0.91 7.10 -8.43
C VAL A 134 1.91 5.99 -8.13
N MET A 135 1.90 5.43 -6.92
CA MET A 135 2.71 4.25 -6.59
C MET A 135 2.34 3.03 -7.45
N LYS A 136 1.05 2.85 -7.79
CA LYS A 136 0.59 1.73 -8.63
C LYS A 136 1.04 1.85 -10.06
N ILE A 137 1.05 3.05 -10.64
CA ILE A 137 1.58 3.29 -11.99
C ILE A 137 3.05 2.85 -12.07
N ILE A 138 3.85 3.22 -11.07
CA ILE A 138 5.26 2.81 -10.99
C ILE A 138 5.38 1.30 -10.78
N ALA A 139 4.63 0.72 -9.85
CA ALA A 139 4.63 -0.73 -9.61
C ALA A 139 4.25 -1.52 -10.88
N ILE A 140 3.24 -1.10 -11.64
CA ILE A 140 2.85 -1.74 -12.91
C ILE A 140 4.03 -1.71 -13.89
N SER A 141 4.68 -0.56 -14.05
CA SER A 141 5.84 -0.43 -14.93
C SER A 141 7.07 -1.26 -14.53
N GLN A 142 7.12 -1.75 -13.29
CA GLN A 142 8.24 -2.53 -12.79
C GLN A 142 7.96 -4.03 -12.74
N ARG A 143 6.72 -4.44 -12.43
CA ARG A 143 6.40 -5.85 -12.14
C ARG A 143 5.08 -6.37 -12.71
N GLY A 144 4.22 -5.51 -13.26
CA GLY A 144 2.99 -5.93 -13.95
C GLY A 144 2.05 -6.86 -13.15
N LYS A 145 1.96 -6.75 -11.81
CA LYS A 145 1.13 -7.68 -11.02
C LYS A 145 -0.36 -7.40 -11.21
N LYS A 146 -1.18 -8.45 -11.35
CA LYS A 146 -2.63 -8.35 -11.64
C LYS A 146 -3.34 -7.48 -10.60
N ARG A 147 -3.07 -7.69 -9.31
CA ARG A 147 -3.62 -6.86 -8.22
C ARG A 147 -3.30 -5.37 -8.35
N ASP A 148 -2.16 -4.99 -8.93
CA ASP A 148 -1.82 -3.58 -9.13
C ASP A 148 -2.73 -2.91 -10.18
N PHE A 149 -3.09 -3.64 -11.24
CA PHE A 149 -4.06 -3.19 -12.24
C PHE A 149 -5.48 -3.05 -11.66
N PHE A 150 -5.91 -4.01 -10.83
CA PHE A 150 -7.22 -3.93 -10.16
C PHE A 150 -7.32 -2.73 -9.20
N ASP A 151 -6.26 -2.46 -8.45
CA ASP A 151 -6.16 -1.32 -7.54
C ASP A 151 -6.24 0.00 -8.33
N LEU A 152 -5.41 0.13 -9.38
CA LEU A 152 -5.40 1.33 -10.22
C LEU A 152 -6.74 1.52 -10.93
N TYR A 153 -7.32 0.46 -11.48
CA TYR A 153 -8.66 0.49 -12.09
C TYR A 153 -9.71 1.01 -11.11
N TRP A 154 -9.72 0.49 -9.88
CA TRP A 154 -10.70 0.91 -8.87
C TRP A 154 -10.55 2.39 -8.54
N ILE A 155 -9.31 2.88 -8.36
CA ILE A 155 -9.05 4.31 -8.12
C ILE A 155 -9.54 5.14 -9.31
N CYS A 156 -9.22 4.70 -10.54
CA CYS A 156 -9.61 5.38 -11.78
C CYS A 156 -11.13 5.53 -11.95
N GLN A 157 -11.92 4.64 -11.36
CA GLN A 157 -13.38 4.64 -11.48
C GLN A 157 -14.10 5.38 -10.35
N ASN A 158 -13.43 5.62 -9.22
CA ASN A 158 -14.11 6.07 -7.99
C ASN A 158 -13.46 7.29 -7.33
N VAL A 159 -12.22 7.65 -7.70
CA VAL A 159 -11.47 8.71 -7.03
C VAL A 159 -11.03 9.79 -8.01
N GLU A 160 -10.25 9.44 -9.03
CA GLU A 160 -9.71 10.38 -10.03
C GLU A 160 -9.44 9.66 -11.35
N SER A 161 -9.22 10.37 -12.45
CA SER A 161 -8.93 9.74 -13.74
C SER A 161 -7.49 9.22 -13.85
N LEU A 162 -7.25 8.22 -14.70
CA LEU A 162 -5.89 7.73 -15.01
C LEU A 162 -4.96 8.86 -15.50
N TYR A 163 -5.50 9.79 -16.28
CA TYR A 163 -4.76 10.94 -16.78
C TYR A 163 -4.24 11.82 -15.64
N GLU A 164 -5.09 12.12 -14.65
CA GLU A 164 -4.69 12.89 -13.47
C GLU A 164 -3.60 12.17 -12.66
N SER A 165 -3.74 10.87 -12.42
CA SER A 165 -2.72 10.08 -11.71
C SER A 165 -1.38 10.06 -12.47
N ILE A 166 -1.39 9.95 -13.81
CA ILE A 166 -0.15 10.00 -14.62
C ILE A 166 0.54 11.35 -14.51
N LEU A 167 -0.20 12.46 -14.53
CA LEU A 167 0.38 13.81 -14.38
C LEU A 167 1.05 14.04 -13.02
N LYS A 168 0.63 13.31 -11.98
CA LYS A 168 1.21 13.39 -10.65
C LYS A 168 2.54 12.64 -10.50
N VAL A 169 2.83 11.67 -11.38
CA VAL A 169 4.06 10.85 -11.30
C VAL A 169 5.33 11.71 -11.20
N ASN A 170 5.52 12.68 -12.09
CA ASN A 170 6.70 13.57 -12.05
C ASN A 170 6.71 14.56 -10.90
N LYS A 171 5.56 14.84 -10.29
CA LYS A 171 5.46 15.75 -9.15
C LYS A 171 5.85 15.05 -7.85
N GLN A 172 5.55 13.76 -7.76
CA GLN A 172 5.72 12.99 -6.54
C GLN A 172 6.98 12.11 -6.54
N TYR A 173 7.50 11.75 -7.72
CA TYR A 173 8.79 11.05 -7.81
C TYR A 173 9.93 12.02 -8.15
N LEU A 174 10.97 12.01 -7.32
CA LEU A 174 12.16 12.87 -7.48
C LEU A 174 13.08 12.42 -8.63
N ILE A 175 12.85 11.22 -9.17
CA ILE A 175 13.61 10.65 -10.26
C ILE A 175 12.74 10.69 -11.51
N ASN A 176 13.30 11.22 -12.61
CA ASN A 176 12.63 11.25 -13.90
C ASN A 176 12.21 9.84 -14.33
N GLN A 177 10.92 9.69 -14.59
CA GLN A 177 10.35 8.43 -15.04
C GLN A 177 10.29 8.37 -16.57
N ASN A 178 10.48 7.18 -17.14
CA ASN A 178 10.32 6.98 -18.57
C ASN A 178 8.83 6.80 -18.91
N PHE A 179 8.17 7.88 -19.35
CA PHE A 179 6.74 7.84 -19.70
C PHE A 179 6.42 6.87 -20.82
N THR A 180 7.29 6.72 -21.81
CA THR A 180 7.09 5.75 -22.89
C THR A 180 7.01 4.33 -22.33
N HIS A 181 7.89 4.00 -21.37
CA HIS A 181 7.87 2.72 -20.68
C HIS A 181 6.61 2.56 -19.81
N ILE A 182 6.25 3.58 -19.02
CA ILE A 182 5.04 3.57 -18.20
C ILE A 182 3.78 3.32 -19.04
N LEU A 183 3.59 4.11 -20.11
CA LEU A 183 2.41 4.01 -20.96
C LEU A 183 2.30 2.65 -21.65
N LYS A 184 3.42 2.09 -22.11
CA LYS A 184 3.46 0.72 -22.65
C LYS A 184 3.08 -0.31 -21.59
N SER A 185 3.59 -0.16 -20.38
CA SER A 185 3.32 -1.10 -19.27
C SER A 185 1.85 -1.08 -18.83
N LEU A 186 1.16 0.06 -18.93
CA LEU A 186 -0.26 0.18 -18.57
C LEU A 186 -1.20 -0.62 -19.48
N VAL A 187 -0.73 -1.03 -20.67
CA VAL A 187 -1.48 -1.85 -21.63
C VAL A 187 -0.86 -3.24 -21.83
N TYR A 188 0.17 -3.59 -21.06
CA TYR A 188 0.87 -4.86 -21.13
C TYR A 188 0.43 -5.78 -19.98
N PHE A 189 -0.42 -6.76 -20.30
CA PHE A 189 -1.05 -7.64 -19.30
C PHE A 189 -0.42 -9.03 -19.20
N GLU A 190 0.57 -9.37 -20.04
CA GLU A 190 1.13 -10.72 -20.11
C GLU A 190 1.68 -11.20 -18.75
N ASP A 191 2.42 -10.34 -18.05
CA ASP A 191 2.90 -10.62 -16.69
C ASP A 191 1.74 -10.82 -15.70
N ALA A 192 0.65 -10.06 -15.88
CA ALA A 192 -0.52 -10.10 -15.00
C ALA A 192 -1.33 -11.37 -15.21
N GLU A 193 -1.47 -11.88 -16.44
CA GLU A 193 -2.30 -13.05 -16.74
C GLU A 193 -1.88 -14.29 -15.94
N THR A 194 -0.58 -14.43 -15.68
CA THR A 194 -0.01 -15.53 -14.88
C THR A 194 -0.16 -15.35 -13.36
N ASP A 195 -0.52 -14.15 -12.89
CA ASP A 195 -0.69 -13.81 -11.47
C ASP A 195 -2.11 -14.21 -11.02
N PRO A 196 -2.29 -14.81 -9.83
CA PRO A 196 -3.61 -15.17 -9.30
C PRO A 196 -4.58 -13.98 -9.25
N ASP A 197 -5.85 -14.27 -9.51
CA ASP A 197 -6.91 -13.27 -9.41
C ASP A 197 -7.06 -12.78 -7.96
N PRO A 198 -7.12 -11.46 -7.73
CA PRO A 198 -7.42 -10.93 -6.41
C PRO A 198 -8.89 -11.22 -6.03
N GLU A 199 -9.14 -11.48 -4.75
CA GLU A 199 -10.50 -11.55 -4.21
C GLU A 199 -11.09 -10.12 -4.15
N ILE A 200 -11.80 -9.73 -5.21
CA ILE A 200 -12.39 -8.40 -5.33
C ILE A 200 -13.79 -8.34 -4.73
N TYR A 201 -14.13 -7.14 -4.29
CA TYR A 201 -15.40 -6.81 -3.68
C TYR A 201 -16.11 -5.70 -4.46
N PHE A 202 -15.89 -5.60 -5.76
CA PHE A 202 -16.59 -4.67 -6.64
C PHE A 202 -16.92 -5.34 -7.98
N LYS A 203 -17.89 -4.79 -8.71
CA LYS A 203 -18.23 -5.25 -10.07
C LYS A 203 -17.50 -4.41 -11.12
N PRO A 204 -16.54 -4.96 -11.88
CA PRO A 204 -15.94 -4.24 -12.99
C PRO A 204 -17.03 -3.84 -13.99
N LYS A 205 -16.93 -2.62 -14.55
CA LYS A 205 -17.76 -2.25 -15.69
C LYS A 205 -17.36 -3.14 -16.86
N LYS A 206 -18.32 -3.85 -17.46
CA LYS A 206 -18.11 -4.44 -18.79
C LYS A 206 -18.02 -3.27 -19.79
N LEU A 207 -16.95 -3.29 -20.60
CA LEU A 207 -16.82 -2.43 -21.77
C LEU A 207 -17.83 -2.88 -22.85
#